data_AF-A0A0D0DPR6-F1
#
_entry.id   AF-A0A0D0DPR6-F1
#
_cell.length_a   1.000
_cell.length_b   1.000
_cell.length_c   1.000
_cell.angle_alpha   90.00
_cell.angle_beta   90.00
_cell.angle_gamma   90.00
#
_symmetry.space_group_name_H-M   'P 1'
#
loop_
_entity.id
_entity.type
_entity.pdbx_description
1 polymer ?
#
loop_
_entity_poly.entity_id
_entity_poly.type
_entity_poly.pdbx_seq_one_letter_code
_entity_poly.pdbx_strand_id
1 'polypeptide(L)' 'VDCKWVFKIKKNSAGEIDKYKARLVAKGFTQIQGVDHYETYAPIARLASL' A
#
# COMPACT_ATOMS: atom_id res chain seq x y z
N VAL A 1 16.50 -1.54 11.29
CA VAL A 1 15.46 -1.02 10.36
C VAL A 1 14.47 -2.14 10.13
N ASP A 2 13.34 -2.13 10.85
CA ASP A 2 12.30 -3.14 10.65
C ASP A 2 11.38 -2.72 9.50
N CYS A 3 10.96 -3.68 8.67
CA CYS A 3 9.98 -3.45 7.61
C CYS A 3 8.93 -4.56 7.61
N LYS A 4 7.72 -4.24 7.14
CA LYS A 4 6.58 -5.15 7.06
C LYS A 4 5.90 -5.02 5.71
N TRP A 5 5.55 -6.15 5.12
CA TRP A 5 4.69 -6.18 3.94
C TRP A 5 3.21 -6.01 4.32
N VAL A 6 2.51 -5.16 3.58
CA VAL A 6 1.06 -4.93 3.68
C VAL A 6 0.42 -5.29 2.35
N PHE A 7 -0.54 -6.21 2.39
CA PHE A 7 -1.30 -6.66 1.24
C PHE A 7 -2.74 -6.12 1.31
N LYS A 8 -3.26 -5.62 0.19
CA LYS A 8 -4.63 -5.12 0.07
C LYS A 8 -5.22 -5.49 -1.29
N ILE A 9 -6.45 -6.02 -1.27
CA ILE A 9 -7.23 -6.29 -2.47
C ILE A 9 -8.16 -5.09 -2.71
N LYS A 10 -8.12 -4.50 -3.91
CA LYS A 10 -9.08 -3.51 -4.37
C LYS A 10 -10.14 -4.24 -5.19
N LYS A 11 -11.41 -4.02 -4.87
CA LYS A 11 -12.55 -4.56 -5.60
C LYS A 11 -13.22 -3.46 -6.43
N ASN A 12 -13.85 -3.82 -7.54
CA ASN A 12 -14.68 -2.93 -8.36
C ASN A 12 -16.08 -2.77 -7.74
N SER A 13 -16.93 -1.92 -8.33
CA SER A 13 -18.32 -1.71 -7.86
C SER A 13 -19.20 -2.97 -7.96
N ALA A 14 -18.81 -3.94 -8.78
CA ALA A 14 -19.46 -5.25 -8.87
C ALA A 14 -18.96 -6.26 -7.81
N GLY A 15 -17.98 -5.87 -6.98
CA GLY A 15 -17.41 -6.71 -5.93
C GLY A 15 -16.31 -7.66 -6.40
N GLU A 16 -15.97 -7.65 -7.69
CA GLU A 16 -14.89 -8.45 -8.26
C GLU A 16 -13.53 -7.81 -8.00
N ILE A 17 -12.46 -8.59 -8.12
CA ILE A 17 -11.11 -8.14 -7.82
C ILE A 17 -10.56 -7.28 -8.96
N ASP A 18 -10.41 -5.98 -8.69
CA ASP A 18 -9.82 -4.99 -9.60
C ASP A 18 -8.29 -5.01 -9.55
N LYS A 19 -7.71 -5.13 -8.34
CA LYS A 19 -6.25 -5.07 -8.18
C LYS A 19 -5.75 -5.66 -6.87
N TYR A 20 -4.68 -6.44 -6.95
CA TYR A 20 -3.85 -6.79 -5.78
C TYR A 20 -2.79 -5.72 -5.55
N LYS A 21 -2.65 -5.25 -4.32
CA LYS A 21 -1.65 -4.26 -3.92
C LYS A 21 -0.77 -4.88 -2.83
N ALA A 22 0.54 -4.85 -3.03
CA ALA A 22 1.53 -5.16 -2.01
C ALA A 22 2.37 -3.90 -1.75
N ARG A 23 2.69 -3.63 -0.49
CA ARG A 23 3.47 -2.45 -0.07
C ARG A 23 4.45 -2.84 1.02
N LEU A 24 5.70 -2.39 0.90
CA LEU A 24 6.69 -2.51 1.96
C LEU A 24 6.63 -1.25 2.82
N VAL A 25 6.37 -1.41 4.12
CA VAL A 25 6.27 -0.30 5.08
C VAL A 25 7.41 -0.42 6.07
N ALA A 26 8.19 0.65 6.25
CA ALA A 26 9.15 0.73 7.33
C ALA A 26 8.39 0.81 8.67
N LYS A 27 8.66 -0.13 9.57
CA LYS A 27 8.08 -0.19 10.91
C LYS A 27 8.85 0.80 11.81
N GLY A 28 8.61 2.08 11.59
CA GLY A 28 9.09 3.16 12.46
C GLY A 28 8.07 3.39 13.57
N PHE A 29 8.48 3.19 14.83
CA PHE A 29 7.63 3.34 16.03
C PHE A 29 7.25 4.80 16.36
N THR A 30 7.08 5.65 15.35
CA THR A 30 6.80 7.10 15.48
C THR A 30 5.72 7.60 14.52
N GLN A 31 5.05 6.73 13.76
CA GLN A 31 3.95 7.16 12.89
C GLN A 31 2.72 7.53 13.73
N ILE A 32 2.40 8.83 13.78
CA ILE A 32 1.23 9.35 14.48
C ILE A 32 -0.02 9.04 13.63
N GLN A 33 -0.99 8.37 14.25
CA GLN A 33 -2.29 8.08 13.63
C GLN A 33 -2.96 9.40 13.24
N GLY A 34 -3.14 9.63 11.94
CA GLY A 34 -3.84 10.81 11.41
C GLY A 34 -2.96 12.01 11.03
N VAL A 35 -1.63 11.92 11.10
CA VAL A 35 -0.71 12.97 10.63
C VAL A 35 0.10 12.48 9.43
N ASP A 36 0.87 11.40 9.59
CA ASP A 36 1.65 10.78 8.49
C ASP A 36 0.85 9.79 7.64
N HIS A 37 -0.44 9.60 7.97
CA HIS A 37 -1.31 8.60 7.34
C HIS A 37 -2.12 9.15 6.16
N TYR A 38 -2.02 10.45 5.86
CA TYR A 38 -2.78 11.12 4.81
C TYR A 38 -1.88 11.66 3.69
N GLU A 39 -1.21 10.77 2.96
CA GLU A 39 -0.66 11.05 1.62
C GLU A 39 0.79 11.58 1.54
N THR A 40 1.76 10.66 1.59
CA THR A 40 2.78 10.58 0.53
C THR A 40 3.13 9.11 0.37
N TYR A 41 2.38 8.42 -0.49
CA TYR A 41 2.68 7.03 -0.81
C TYR A 41 3.87 7.01 -1.77
N ALA A 42 4.94 6.30 -1.41
CA ALA A 42 6.02 6.02 -2.33
C ALA A 42 5.44 5.42 -3.64
N PRO A 43 5.91 5.85 -4.81
CA PRO A 43 5.41 5.36 -6.08
C PRO A 43 5.51 3.83 -6.13
N ILE A 44 4.36 3.16 -6.32
CA ILE A 44 4.34 1.71 -6.53
C ILE A 44 4.79 1.48 -7.96
N ALA A 45 5.94 0.82 -8.14
CA ALA A 45 6.41 0.39 -9.45
C ALA A 45 5.32 -0.46 -10.12
N ARG A 46 4.76 0.03 -11.22
CA ARG A 46 3.90 -0.76 -12.10
C ARG A 46 4.81 -1.41 -13.13
N LEU A 47 5.01 -2.72 -13.04
CA LEU A 47 5.42 -3.48 -14.21
C LEU A 47 4.19 -3.59 -15.12
N ALA A 48 4.23 -2.92 -16.26
CA ALA A 48 3.38 -3.28 -17.38
C ALA A 48 4.05 -4.46 -18.07
N SER A 49 3.42 -5.64 -18.06
CA SER A 49 3.81 -6.72 -18.96
C SER A 49 3.38 -6.32 -20.38
N LEU A 50 4.33 -6.37 -21.32
CA LEU A 50 4.10 -6.19 -22.76
C LEU A 50 3.20 -7.28 -23.32
#